data_AF-A0A7X0P8I7-F1
#
_entry.id   AF-A0A7X0P8I7-F1
#
_cell.length_a   1.000
_cell.length_b   1.000
_cell.length_c   1.000
_cell.angle_alpha   90.00
_cell.angle_beta   90.00
_cell.angle_gamma   90.00
#
_symmetry.space_group_name_H-M   'P 1'
#
loop_
_entity.id
_entity.type
_entity.pdbx_description
1 polymer ?
#
loop_
_entity_poly.entity_id
_entity_poly.type
_entity_poly.pdbx_seq_one_letter_code
_entity_poly.pdbx_strand_id
1 'polypeptide(L)'
;MLEHLSPSERAVLLIMLNRSLDDHRVPPEAADHVRQHFRDQLEAFVSPRPATLVYTGWRGAARQRVRADLETTLARARGRLHVIVGYNPDTDEPSGGDRWTYEWAIHTPGVTVETHPAPWHIPALSRSAGPYRNGFMLGVAAGRGGAFEVLAHLHPSSRGASGTAAYADHLGLRIRKEPAL
;
A
#
# COMPACT_ATOMS: atom_id res chain seq x y z
N MET A 1 -15.27 12.90 -7.47
CA MET A 1 -15.48 14.37 -7.54
C MET A 1 -15.41 15.07 -6.16
N LEU A 2 -15.23 14.35 -5.04
CA LEU A 2 -15.11 14.95 -3.69
C LEU A 2 -13.65 15.01 -3.15
N GLU A 3 -12.68 14.50 -3.90
CA GLU A 3 -11.27 14.36 -3.47
C GLU A 3 -10.52 15.70 -3.30
N HIS A 4 -11.16 16.83 -3.64
CA HIS A 4 -10.56 18.16 -3.61
C HIS A 4 -11.22 19.13 -2.64
N LEU A 5 -12.12 18.67 -1.75
CA LEU A 5 -12.78 19.59 -0.83
C LEU A 5 -11.76 20.22 0.13
N SER A 6 -11.67 21.54 0.04
CA SER A 6 -10.94 22.42 0.95
C SER A 6 -11.50 22.30 2.38
N PRO A 7 -10.74 22.72 3.41
CA PRO A 7 -11.23 22.75 4.79
C PRO A 7 -12.55 23.53 4.94
N SER A 8 -12.70 24.63 4.19
CA SER A 8 -13.90 25.46 4.20
C SER A 8 -15.11 24.74 3.60
N GLU A 9 -14.95 24.02 2.50
CA GLU A 9 -16.03 23.24 1.90
C GLU A 9 -16.47 22.07 2.79
N ARG A 10 -15.52 21.42 3.49
CA ARG A 10 -15.85 20.39 4.49
C ARG A 10 -16.68 20.97 5.64
N ALA A 11 -16.30 22.15 6.12
CA ALA A 11 -17.06 22.85 7.16
C ALA A 11 -18.48 23.19 6.70
N VAL A 12 -18.66 23.66 5.46
CA VAL A 12 -19.98 23.93 4.88
C VAL A 12 -20.84 22.67 4.83
N LEU A 13 -20.29 21.53 4.38
CA LEU A 13 -21.03 20.25 4.34
C LEU A 13 -21.48 19.79 5.73
N LEU A 14 -20.64 19.95 6.75
CA LEU A 14 -20.99 19.64 8.14
C LEU A 14 -22.09 20.57 8.68
N ILE A 15 -22.06 21.86 8.32
CA ILE A 15 -23.10 22.82 8.66
C ILE A 15 -24.44 22.44 7.99
N MET A 16 -24.41 22.07 6.71
CA MET A 16 -25.60 21.63 5.97
C MET A 16 -26.20 20.36 6.58
N LEU A 17 -25.36 19.38 6.96
CA LEU A 17 -25.82 18.19 7.65
C LEU A 17 -26.52 18.55 8.97
N ASN A 18 -25.92 19.40 9.79
CA ASN A 18 -26.51 19.79 11.08
C ASN A 18 -27.87 20.46 10.90
N ARG A 19 -27.99 21.42 9.96
CA ARG A 19 -29.29 22.03 9.64
C ARG A 19 -30.32 20.99 9.20
N SER A 20 -29.94 20.06 8.33
CA SER A 20 -30.85 19.01 7.87
C SER A 20 -31.32 18.11 9.03
N LEU A 21 -30.44 17.75 9.96
CA LEU A 21 -30.81 16.93 11.12
C LEU A 21 -31.77 17.66 12.05
N ASP A 22 -31.56 18.97 12.25
CA ASP A 22 -32.43 19.82 13.05
C ASP A 22 -33.82 19.99 12.40
N ASP A 23 -33.86 20.27 11.08
CA ASP A 23 -35.10 20.43 10.31
C ASP A 23 -35.97 19.16 10.34
N HIS A 24 -35.33 17.99 10.36
CA HIS A 24 -36.02 16.69 10.44
C HIS A 24 -36.25 16.21 11.88
N ARG A 25 -35.90 17.01 12.90
CA ARG A 25 -36.06 16.70 14.33
C ARG A 25 -35.49 15.34 14.72
N VAL A 26 -34.33 14.98 14.17
CA VAL A 26 -33.67 13.72 14.48
C VAL A 26 -33.26 13.72 15.96
N PRO A 27 -33.57 12.66 16.74
CA PRO A 27 -33.17 12.58 18.15
C PRO A 27 -31.64 12.72 18.33
N PRO A 28 -31.16 13.36 19.41
CA PRO A 28 -29.73 13.66 19.58
C PRO A 28 -28.80 12.44 19.42
N GLU A 29 -29.17 11.30 20.01
CA GLU A 29 -28.37 10.07 19.93
C GLU A 29 -28.23 9.53 18.49
N ALA A 30 -29.31 9.61 17.71
CA ALA A 30 -29.29 9.23 16.29
C ALA A 30 -28.54 10.25 15.44
N ALA A 31 -28.70 11.54 15.75
CA ALA A 31 -27.99 12.62 15.07
C ALA A 31 -26.47 12.52 15.26
N ASP A 32 -26.02 12.14 16.46
CA ASP A 32 -24.60 11.93 16.74
C ASP A 32 -24.03 10.75 15.96
N HIS A 33 -24.78 9.66 15.85
CA HIS A 33 -24.37 8.52 15.02
C HIS A 33 -24.25 8.91 13.54
N VAL A 34 -25.24 9.64 13.01
CA VAL A 34 -25.22 10.13 11.62
C VAL A 34 -24.07 11.11 11.38
N ARG A 35 -23.81 12.03 12.31
CA ARG A 35 -22.68 12.98 12.23
C ARG A 35 -21.34 12.25 12.22
N GLN A 36 -21.18 11.24 13.06
CA GLN A 36 -19.95 10.46 13.12
C GLN A 36 -19.77 9.68 11.82
N HIS A 37 -20.81 8.98 11.35
CA HIS A 37 -20.75 8.24 10.10
C HIS A 37 -20.46 9.14 8.90
N PHE A 38 -21.09 10.32 8.84
CA PHE A 38 -20.84 11.30 7.78
C PHE A 38 -19.41 11.85 7.84
N ARG A 39 -18.88 12.13 9.03
CA ARG A 39 -17.47 12.54 9.19
C ARG A 39 -16.54 11.45 8.68
N ASP A 40 -16.75 10.21 9.06
CA ASP A 40 -15.91 9.08 8.64
C ASP A 40 -15.96 8.87 7.12
N GLN A 41 -17.16 8.95 6.52
CA GLN A 41 -17.32 8.89 5.06
C GLN A 41 -16.65 10.07 4.36
N LEU A 42 -16.87 11.29 4.85
CA LEU A 42 -16.26 12.49 4.29
C LEU A 42 -14.74 12.35 4.37
N GLU A 43 -14.18 12.04 5.54
CA GLU A 43 -12.76 11.78 5.76
C GLU A 43 -12.21 10.72 4.80
N ALA A 44 -12.96 9.65 4.52
CA ALA A 44 -12.59 8.63 3.54
C ALA A 44 -12.61 9.14 2.09
N PHE A 45 -13.53 10.05 1.75
CA PHE A 45 -13.63 10.68 0.43
C PHE A 45 -12.57 11.77 0.19
N VAL A 46 -12.16 12.50 1.23
CA VAL A 46 -11.17 13.58 1.12
C VAL A 46 -9.76 13.22 1.56
N SER A 47 -9.58 12.12 2.29
CA SER A 47 -8.24 11.59 2.54
C SER A 47 -7.67 11.10 1.22
N PRO A 48 -6.55 11.65 0.74
CA PRO A 48 -5.86 11.03 -0.39
C PRO A 48 -5.61 9.57 -0.04
N ARG A 49 -5.98 8.67 -0.95
CA ARG A 49 -5.66 7.24 -0.80
C ARG A 49 -4.18 7.12 -0.45
N PRO A 50 -3.81 6.27 0.52
CA PRO A 50 -2.41 6.08 0.86
C PRO A 50 -1.64 5.70 -0.42
N ALA A 51 -0.41 6.20 -0.55
CA ALA A 51 0.42 5.78 -1.65
C ALA A 51 0.65 4.27 -1.56
N THR A 52 0.58 3.57 -2.69
CA THR A 52 0.84 2.13 -2.75
C THR A 52 2.28 1.88 -3.15
N LEU A 53 2.99 1.10 -2.35
CA LEU A 53 4.31 0.59 -2.63
C LEU A 53 4.22 -0.91 -2.91
N VAL A 54 4.64 -1.36 -4.10
CA VAL A 54 4.97 -2.77 -4.30
C VAL A 54 6.45 -2.96 -4.02
N TYR A 55 6.75 -3.87 -3.10
CA TYR A 55 8.12 -4.22 -2.77
C TYR A 55 8.54 -5.55 -3.39
N THR A 56 9.76 -5.61 -3.89
CA THR A 56 10.43 -6.85 -4.25
C THR A 56 11.93 -6.74 -3.97
N GLY A 57 12.57 -7.79 -3.44
CA GLY A 57 13.98 -7.70 -3.08
C GLY A 57 14.74 -9.01 -3.16
N TRP A 58 16.06 -8.89 -3.15
CA TRP A 58 16.95 -10.04 -3.01
C TRP A 58 16.82 -10.68 -1.62
N ARG A 59 16.91 -12.01 -1.56
CA ARG A 59 16.83 -12.80 -0.32
C ARG A 59 17.99 -12.57 0.65
N GLY A 60 19.09 -11.97 0.18
CA GLY A 60 20.22 -11.54 1.01
C GLY A 60 20.27 -10.03 1.26
N ALA A 61 19.21 -9.28 0.95
CA ALA A 61 19.21 -7.83 1.10
C ALA A 61 19.51 -7.40 2.55
N ALA A 62 20.33 -6.36 2.69
CA ALA A 62 20.72 -5.82 3.99
C ALA A 62 19.53 -5.13 4.66
N ARG A 63 19.18 -5.56 5.88
CA ARG A 63 18.03 -5.04 6.63
C ARG A 63 18.04 -3.52 6.79
N GLN A 64 19.20 -2.95 7.11
CA GLN A 64 19.36 -1.51 7.30
C GLN A 64 19.12 -0.73 6.01
N ARG A 65 19.60 -1.26 4.87
CA ARG A 65 19.37 -0.66 3.55
C ARG A 65 17.89 -0.65 3.20
N VAL A 66 17.24 -1.80 3.32
CA VAL A 66 15.80 -1.94 3.07
C VAL A 66 15.00 -0.94 3.91
N ARG A 67 15.32 -0.84 5.21
CA ARG A 67 14.66 0.10 6.12
C ARG A 67 14.84 1.56 5.70
N ALA A 68 16.05 1.99 5.38
CA ALA A 68 16.33 3.39 5.01
C ALA A 68 15.54 3.82 3.76
N ASP A 69 15.45 2.93 2.76
CA ASP A 69 14.71 3.22 1.52
C ASP A 69 13.19 3.23 1.73
N LEU A 70 12.68 2.38 2.65
CA LEU A 70 11.28 2.37 3.07
C LEU A 70 10.89 3.63 3.86
N GLU A 71 11.75 4.08 4.78
CA GLU A 71 11.55 5.34 5.51
C GLU A 71 11.52 6.54 4.55
N THR A 72 12.39 6.53 3.54
CA THR A 72 12.37 7.52 2.45
C THR A 72 11.06 7.46 1.64
N THR A 73 10.54 6.27 1.33
CA THR A 73 9.23 6.14 0.68
C THR A 73 8.10 6.68 1.56
N LEU A 74 8.08 6.34 2.85
CA LEU A 74 7.06 6.80 3.79
C LEU A 74 7.03 8.33 3.90
N ALA A 75 8.21 8.96 3.97
CA ALA A 75 8.32 10.42 3.99
C ALA A 75 7.72 11.05 2.73
N ARG A 76 8.01 10.51 1.54
CA ARG A 76 7.42 10.97 0.26
C ARG A 76 5.90 10.73 0.20
N ALA A 77 5.42 9.68 0.85
CA ALA A 77 4.01 9.36 1.01
C ALA A 77 3.32 10.15 2.16
N ARG A 78 4.00 11.15 2.74
CA ARG A 78 3.48 12.00 3.82
C ARG A 78 2.99 11.19 5.03
N GLY A 79 3.69 10.11 5.36
CA GLY A 79 3.38 9.28 6.53
C GLY A 79 2.22 8.29 6.34
N ARG A 80 1.67 8.13 5.13
CA ARG A 80 0.60 7.17 4.85
C ARG A 80 0.96 6.27 3.67
N LEU A 81 1.29 5.02 3.96
CA LEU A 81 1.76 4.06 2.96
C LEU A 81 1.00 2.74 3.06
N HIS A 82 0.63 2.21 1.91
CA HIS A 82 0.15 0.84 1.80
C HIS A 82 1.20 0.01 1.06
N VAL A 83 1.69 -1.06 1.69
CA VAL A 83 2.76 -1.90 1.17
C VAL A 83 2.20 -3.24 0.71
N ILE A 84 2.57 -3.64 -0.49
CA ILE A 84 2.29 -4.97 -1.04
C ILE A 84 3.61 -5.73 -1.16
N VAL A 85 3.69 -6.91 -0.54
CA VAL A 85 4.93 -7.69 -0.45
C VAL A 85 4.70 -9.19 -0.62
N GLY A 86 5.73 -9.89 -1.07
CA GLY A 86 5.71 -11.32 -1.35
C GLY A 86 5.86 -12.28 -0.19
N TYR A 87 5.87 -11.76 1.03
CA TYR A 87 6.24 -12.50 2.23
C TYR A 87 5.08 -13.34 2.77
N ASN A 88 5.39 -14.50 3.33
CA ASN A 88 4.47 -15.39 4.01
C ASN A 88 4.77 -15.37 5.52
N PRO A 89 3.90 -14.77 6.35
CA PRO A 89 4.10 -14.75 7.79
C PRO A 89 3.96 -16.14 8.43
N ASP A 90 3.20 -17.05 7.81
CA ASP A 90 2.96 -18.38 8.38
C ASP A 90 4.17 -19.32 8.27
N THR A 91 5.02 -19.09 7.27
CA THR A 91 6.20 -19.93 7.00
C THR A 91 7.52 -19.18 7.11
N ASP A 92 7.50 -17.88 7.42
CA ASP A 92 8.68 -17.00 7.46
C ASP A 92 9.50 -17.02 6.16
N GLU A 93 8.83 -16.90 5.00
CA GLU A 93 9.47 -16.93 3.68
C GLU A 93 8.93 -15.87 2.70
N PRO A 94 9.75 -15.36 1.76
CA PRO A 94 11.19 -15.57 1.67
C PRO A 94 11.94 -14.66 2.66
N SER A 95 13.15 -15.08 3.03
CA SER A 95 14.06 -14.25 3.81
C SER A 95 14.52 -12.99 3.07
N GLY A 96 15.23 -12.11 3.79
CA GLY A 96 15.84 -10.92 3.21
C GLY A 96 14.82 -9.82 2.93
N GLY A 97 14.87 -9.25 1.73
CA GLY A 97 14.13 -8.04 1.40
C GLY A 97 12.65 -8.07 1.75
N ASP A 98 11.92 -9.09 1.31
CA ASP A 98 10.48 -9.20 1.54
C ASP A 98 10.16 -9.34 3.03
N ARG A 99 10.93 -10.16 3.76
CA ARG A 99 10.83 -10.28 5.23
C ARG A 99 11.09 -8.96 5.94
N TRP A 100 12.19 -8.27 5.62
CA TRP A 100 12.55 -7.00 6.26
C TRP A 100 11.52 -5.91 6.00
N THR A 101 10.91 -5.93 4.82
CA THR A 101 9.82 -5.01 4.46
C THR A 101 8.57 -5.29 5.28
N TYR A 102 8.18 -6.57 5.40
CA TYR A 102 7.05 -6.98 6.22
C TYR A 102 7.26 -6.59 7.70
N GLU A 103 8.40 -6.96 8.29
CA GLU A 103 8.72 -6.65 9.68
C GLU A 103 8.70 -5.14 9.96
N TRP A 104 9.24 -4.33 9.04
CA TRP A 104 9.18 -2.87 9.17
C TRP A 104 7.74 -2.37 9.10
N ALA A 105 6.95 -2.86 8.14
CA ALA A 105 5.60 -2.37 7.91
C ALA A 105 4.66 -2.63 9.10
N ILE A 106 4.71 -3.82 9.70
CA ILE A 106 3.84 -4.17 10.85
C ILE A 106 4.15 -3.37 12.13
N HIS A 107 5.33 -2.73 12.20
CA HIS A 107 5.77 -1.96 13.36
C HIS A 107 5.83 -0.45 13.11
N THR A 108 5.40 0.03 11.93
CA THR A 108 5.50 1.44 11.56
C THR A 108 4.13 2.12 11.54
N PRO A 109 3.91 3.15 12.38
CA PRO A 109 2.66 3.93 12.36
C PRO A 109 2.38 4.52 10.97
N GLY A 110 1.11 4.48 10.55
CA GLY A 110 0.69 5.00 9.24
C GLY A 110 1.02 4.09 8.05
N VAL A 111 1.59 2.90 8.31
CA VAL A 111 1.85 1.88 7.29
C VAL A 111 0.87 0.73 7.45
N THR A 112 0.33 0.26 6.32
CA THR A 112 -0.42 -1.00 6.24
C THR A 112 0.30 -1.93 5.29
N VAL A 113 0.18 -3.25 5.49
CA VAL A 113 0.83 -4.26 4.64
C VAL A 113 -0.14 -5.33 4.20
N GLU A 114 -0.04 -5.72 2.93
CA GLU A 114 -0.71 -6.86 2.33
C GLU A 114 0.36 -7.84 1.82
N THR A 115 0.18 -9.11 2.19
CA THR A 115 1.09 -10.20 1.85
C THR A 115 0.51 -11.08 0.75
N HIS A 116 1.32 -11.38 -0.26
CA HIS A 116 0.99 -12.31 -1.32
C HIS A 116 2.09 -13.36 -1.47
N PRO A 117 2.03 -14.45 -0.70
CA PRO A 117 2.96 -15.56 -0.89
C PRO A 117 2.79 -16.18 -2.27
N ALA A 118 3.89 -16.68 -2.83
CA ALA A 118 3.82 -17.38 -4.11
C ALA A 118 3.07 -18.72 -3.93
N PRO A 119 2.11 -19.06 -4.81
CA PRO A 119 1.27 -20.25 -4.67
C PRO A 119 1.99 -21.52 -5.14
N TRP A 120 3.09 -21.89 -4.46
CA TRP A 120 3.93 -23.05 -4.80
C TRP A 120 3.18 -24.39 -4.73
N HIS A 121 2.08 -24.43 -3.97
CA HIS A 121 1.24 -25.61 -3.85
C HIS A 121 0.42 -25.91 -5.12
N ILE A 122 0.31 -24.96 -6.06
CA ILE A 122 -0.44 -25.15 -7.31
C ILE A 122 0.47 -25.82 -8.36
N PRO A 123 0.25 -27.10 -8.72
CA PRO A 123 1.18 -27.83 -9.59
C PRO A 123 1.30 -27.24 -10.99
N ALA A 124 0.19 -26.68 -11.52
CA ALA A 124 0.15 -26.07 -12.85
C ALA A 124 1.06 -24.82 -12.98
N LEU A 125 1.35 -24.14 -11.86
CA LEU A 125 2.23 -22.98 -11.87
C LEU A 125 3.70 -23.37 -11.76
N SER A 126 4.03 -24.43 -11.01
CA SER A 126 5.40 -24.93 -10.85
C SER A 126 6.40 -23.78 -10.60
N ARG A 127 7.46 -23.67 -11.41
CA ARG A 127 8.49 -22.61 -11.34
C ARG A 127 7.96 -21.20 -11.64
N SER A 128 6.78 -21.09 -12.26
CA SER A 128 6.14 -19.83 -12.59
C SER A 128 5.33 -19.23 -11.44
N ALA A 129 5.14 -19.94 -10.31
CA ALA A 129 4.36 -19.42 -9.18
C ALA A 129 4.92 -18.09 -8.63
N GLY A 130 6.25 -17.96 -8.54
CA GLY A 130 6.91 -16.71 -8.15
C GLY A 130 6.63 -15.57 -9.13
N PRO A 131 6.99 -15.70 -10.42
CA PRO A 131 6.68 -14.70 -11.45
C PRO A 131 5.20 -14.34 -11.55
N TYR A 132 4.30 -15.33 -11.47
CA TYR A 132 2.85 -15.12 -11.46
C TYR A 132 2.43 -14.22 -10.31
N ARG A 133 2.87 -14.54 -9.08
CA ARG A 133 2.61 -13.70 -7.91
C ARG A 133 3.15 -12.29 -8.09
N ASN A 134 4.35 -12.13 -8.65
CA ASN A 134 4.95 -10.81 -8.87
C ASN A 134 4.09 -9.95 -9.82
N GLY A 135 3.60 -10.53 -10.91
CA GLY A 135 2.67 -9.87 -11.81
C GLY A 135 1.33 -9.53 -11.13
N PHE A 136 0.81 -10.45 -10.32
CA PHE A 136 -0.42 -10.22 -9.55
C PHE A 136 -0.30 -9.02 -8.60
N MET A 137 0.78 -8.92 -7.82
CA MET A 137 1.00 -7.79 -6.90
C MET A 137 1.02 -6.44 -7.64
N LEU A 138 1.68 -6.38 -8.80
CA LEU A 138 1.70 -5.18 -9.65
C LEU A 138 0.30 -4.83 -10.16
N GLY A 139 -0.49 -5.84 -10.56
CA GLY A 139 -1.88 -5.66 -10.98
C GLY A 139 -2.78 -5.14 -9.86
N VAL A 140 -2.68 -5.71 -8.66
CA VAL A 140 -3.42 -5.25 -7.47
C VAL A 140 -3.09 -3.79 -7.16
N ALA A 141 -1.80 -3.43 -7.19
CA ALA A 141 -1.37 -2.05 -6.95
C ALA A 141 -1.92 -1.07 -7.99
N ALA A 142 -1.86 -1.43 -9.27
CA ALA A 142 -2.38 -0.60 -10.36
C ALA A 142 -3.91 -0.40 -10.25
N GLY A 143 -4.66 -1.41 -9.81
CA GLY A 143 -6.11 -1.35 -9.63
C GLY A 143 -6.58 -0.56 -8.39
N ARG A 144 -5.70 -0.33 -7.40
CA ARG A 144 -6.06 0.37 -6.16
C ARG A 144 -6.33 1.87 -6.33
N GLY A 145 -5.84 2.48 -7.39
CA GLY A 145 -5.88 3.94 -7.58
C GLY A 145 -5.01 4.72 -6.58
N GLY A 146 -4.80 6.01 -6.84
CA GLY A 146 -3.88 6.84 -6.06
C GLY A 146 -2.43 6.74 -6.55
N ALA A 147 -1.50 7.31 -5.76
CA ALA A 147 -0.07 7.28 -6.10
C ALA A 147 0.48 5.85 -5.94
N PHE A 148 1.30 5.42 -6.89
CA PHE A 148 1.85 4.07 -6.93
C PHE A 148 3.34 4.10 -7.31
N GLU A 149 4.15 3.31 -6.62
CA GLU A 149 5.54 3.03 -7.00
C GLU A 149 5.95 1.58 -6.71
N VAL A 150 6.98 1.11 -7.42
CA VAL A 150 7.66 -0.16 -7.16
C VAL A 150 9.05 0.13 -6.59
N LEU A 151 9.40 -0.49 -5.47
CA LEU A 151 10.77 -0.52 -4.94
C LEU A 151 11.37 -1.91 -5.16
N ALA A 152 12.45 -1.95 -5.93
CA ALA A 152 13.16 -3.18 -6.25
C ALA A 152 14.60 -3.15 -5.72
N HIS A 153 14.91 -3.96 -4.70
CA HIS A 153 16.28 -4.16 -4.23
C HIS A 153 16.96 -5.25 -5.06
N LEU A 154 17.90 -4.83 -5.91
CA LEU A 154 18.54 -5.68 -6.90
C LEU A 154 19.95 -6.10 -6.47
N HIS A 155 20.28 -7.33 -6.84
CA HIS A 155 21.60 -7.94 -6.72
C HIS A 155 21.80 -8.80 -7.98
N PRO A 156 23.02 -9.00 -8.51
CA PRO A 156 23.26 -9.84 -9.68
C PRO A 156 22.66 -11.26 -9.57
N SER A 157 22.59 -11.81 -8.35
CA SER A 157 21.99 -13.12 -8.08
C SER A 157 20.45 -13.10 -7.92
N SER A 158 19.82 -11.93 -7.94
CA SER A 158 18.38 -11.76 -7.66
C SER A 158 17.54 -11.85 -8.93
N ARG A 159 17.30 -13.07 -9.42
CA ARG A 159 16.49 -13.30 -10.64
C ARG A 159 15.03 -12.86 -10.47
N GLY A 160 14.43 -13.13 -9.30
CA GLY A 160 13.03 -12.80 -9.03
C GLY A 160 12.77 -11.28 -9.00
N ALA A 161 13.54 -10.54 -8.20
CA ALA A 161 13.38 -9.08 -8.11
C ALA A 161 13.74 -8.38 -9.43
N SER A 162 14.78 -8.87 -10.14
CA SER A 162 15.14 -8.32 -11.46
C SER A 162 14.04 -8.55 -12.48
N GLY A 163 13.41 -9.73 -12.47
CA GLY A 163 12.27 -10.05 -13.34
C GLY A 163 11.05 -9.16 -13.07
N THR A 164 10.69 -8.97 -11.79
CA THR A 164 9.63 -8.02 -11.40
C THR A 164 9.95 -6.61 -11.85
N ALA A 165 11.21 -6.17 -11.66
CA ALA A 165 11.64 -4.84 -12.02
C ALA A 165 11.55 -4.60 -13.54
N ALA A 166 12.04 -5.56 -14.34
CA ALA A 166 11.94 -5.50 -15.79
C ALA A 166 10.47 -5.50 -16.26
N TYR A 167 9.61 -6.29 -15.62
CA TYR A 167 8.20 -6.33 -15.97
C TYR A 167 7.47 -5.03 -15.62
N ALA A 168 7.75 -4.44 -14.45
CA ALA A 168 7.20 -3.13 -14.08
C ALA A 168 7.66 -2.03 -15.05
N ASP A 169 8.93 -2.06 -15.47
CA ASP A 169 9.49 -1.14 -16.48
C ASP A 169 8.78 -1.29 -17.83
N HIS A 170 8.57 -2.53 -18.28
CA HIS A 170 7.83 -2.84 -19.50
C HIS A 170 6.39 -2.31 -19.48
N LEU A 171 5.74 -2.35 -18.31
CA LEU A 171 4.40 -1.80 -18.10
C LEU A 171 4.38 -0.26 -17.94
N GLY A 172 5.54 0.42 -18.00
CA GLY A 172 5.64 1.86 -17.82
C GLY A 172 5.36 2.32 -16.39
N LEU A 173 5.48 1.44 -15.40
CA LEU A 173 5.22 1.74 -14.01
C LEU A 173 6.40 2.47 -13.37
N ARG A 174 6.11 3.38 -12.44
CA ARG A 174 7.15 4.10 -11.69
C ARG A 174 7.92 3.10 -10.82
N ILE A 175 9.17 2.83 -11.19
CA ILE A 175 10.04 1.92 -10.46
C ILE A 175 11.30 2.62 -9.96
N ARG A 176 11.67 2.32 -8.71
CA ARG A 176 12.95 2.68 -8.10
C ARG A 176 13.77 1.41 -7.89
N LYS A 177 14.91 1.33 -8.57
CA LYS A 177 15.85 0.20 -8.53
C LYS A 177 17.01 0.59 -7.61
N GLU A 178 17.14 -0.08 -6.48
CA GLU A 178 18.17 0.19 -5.47
C GLU A 178 19.10 -1.02 -5.32
N PRO A 179 20.39 -0.83 -4.99
CA PRO A 179 21.27 -1.93 -4.63
C PRO A 179 20.78 -2.61 -3.34
N ALA A 180 20.83 -3.94 -3.31
CA ALA A 180 20.34 -4.72 -2.16
C ALA A 180 21.29 -4.71 -0.93
N LEU A 181 22.49 -4.16 -1.06
CA LEU A 181 23.55 -4.13 -0.04
C LEU A 181 23.92 -2.69 0.30
#